data_AF-A0A8D9B7B6-F1
#
_entry.id   AF-A0A8D9B7B6-F1
#
_cell.length_a   1.000
_cell.length_b   1.000
_cell.length_c   1.000
_cell.angle_alpha   90.00
_cell.angle_beta   90.00
_cell.angle_gamma   90.00
#
_symmetry.space_group_name_H-M   'P 1'
#
loop_
_entity.id
_entity.type
_entity.pdbx_description
1 polymer ?
#
loop_
_entity_poly.entity_id
_entity_poly.type
_entity_poly.pdbx_seq_one_letter_code
_entity_poly.pdbx_strand_id
1 'polypeptide(L)'
;MGRRRDSGSPFEVHSGSVEGNPSPGRRGHEEEMFGVENRNRNSSTRNGLRECIVAGLQERATRNRILHDIYQRQSESGMDQKLHEIIQSGEFRGAVFIEASHGDHYHVVHDCTWTSSQCRCGIIQRIENVCGRRRKRSTIRGVELSVDHIYNLLVYLQSGGRTIHHVQVGCASSRGRISREVRDLRDRRNRKTTMVESSEIEDLVREFVVCQGNESGRPTQRGHRRTNGRGNATDPQGAKGDAFLAFVRNHPCSPMLNIFHTRHWTTGPFKYQHKGDPLLKTIMHNRAIELMDMSMKDLYEFYCNLEPTKLIFNAPLGNIGDYYYSVDESIMHMEALLLFQFNNNEDLIRIFLEDLYNIIDKRLPKRNSMFILSRPNAGKNWFFDCFLHFFLNFGQIGNFNKHQSFPLQEAVNKRILLWNEPNAEPGAMDTLKMLLGGDTFNAKIKYEHDAVVVRTPVIILSNNDIFPKDAAFNSRLIRSTWRSAPLLKHVKKKPHPIAAYQLLERWNIFDSIETDTENNTDTDTD
;
A
#
# COMPACT_ATOMS: atom_id res chain seq x y z
N MET A 1 34.09 -28.18 -43.32
CA MET A 1 34.04 -28.26 -44.80
C MET A 1 32.84 -29.12 -45.19
N GLY A 2 32.21 -28.88 -46.34
CA GLY A 2 30.92 -29.52 -46.74
C GLY A 2 29.68 -28.90 -46.04
N ARG A 3 28.47 -28.72 -46.62
CA ARG A 3 27.84 -29.07 -47.93
C ARG A 3 27.85 -30.60 -48.22
N ARG A 4 26.79 -31.29 -48.69
CA ARG A 4 25.42 -31.00 -49.25
C ARG A 4 24.56 -32.31 -49.09
N ARG A 5 23.31 -32.55 -49.56
CA ARG A 5 22.35 -31.87 -50.46
C ARG A 5 20.87 -32.26 -50.18
N ASP A 6 19.99 -31.38 -50.65
CA ASP A 6 18.54 -31.41 -50.94
C ASP A 6 17.97 -32.57 -51.81
N SER A 7 16.68 -32.96 -51.59
CA SER A 7 15.68 -33.47 -52.59
C SER A 7 14.35 -33.94 -51.94
N GLY A 8 13.13 -33.88 -52.53
CA GLY A 8 12.71 -33.12 -53.74
C GLY A 8 11.50 -33.60 -54.58
N SER A 9 10.24 -33.63 -54.07
CA SER A 9 8.96 -33.87 -54.84
C SER A 9 8.80 -35.28 -55.49
N PRO A 10 7.74 -35.69 -56.27
CA PRO A 10 6.54 -35.04 -56.90
C PRO A 10 5.19 -35.27 -56.13
N PHE A 11 3.99 -34.68 -56.40
CA PHE A 11 3.05 -34.64 -57.57
C PHE A 11 2.48 -36.04 -57.97
N GLU A 12 1.20 -36.32 -58.32
CA GLU A 12 -0.04 -35.60 -58.79
C GLU A 12 -1.31 -36.09 -57.99
N VAL A 13 -2.52 -35.48 -57.91
CA VAL A 13 -3.51 -34.78 -58.80
C VAL A 13 -4.52 -35.68 -59.54
N HIS A 14 -5.76 -35.77 -59.03
CA HIS A 14 -7.08 -35.99 -59.70
C HIS A 14 -8.17 -36.07 -58.60
N SER A 15 -9.47 -35.78 -58.73
CA SER A 15 -10.36 -34.99 -59.62
C SER A 15 -11.78 -35.54 -59.37
N GLY A 16 -12.78 -34.72 -59.00
CA GLY A 16 -14.16 -35.22 -58.83
C GLY A 16 -15.12 -34.19 -58.25
N SER A 17 -16.23 -33.92 -58.96
CA SER A 17 -17.18 -32.85 -58.65
C SER A 17 -18.63 -33.29 -58.86
N VAL A 18 -19.50 -33.02 -57.89
CA VAL A 18 -20.98 -33.00 -58.05
C VAL A 18 -21.54 -31.82 -57.23
N GLU A 19 -22.70 -31.33 -57.64
CA GLU A 19 -23.30 -30.04 -57.27
C GLU A 19 -24.08 -30.04 -55.93
N GLY A 20 -24.39 -28.84 -55.42
CA GLY A 20 -25.19 -28.67 -54.19
C GLY A 20 -25.47 -27.22 -53.80
N ASN A 21 -26.24 -26.48 -54.60
CA ASN A 21 -26.65 -25.09 -54.32
C ASN A 21 -27.75 -25.03 -53.24
N PRO A 22 -27.72 -24.01 -52.35
CA PRO A 22 -28.84 -23.05 -52.37
C PRO A 22 -28.42 -21.57 -52.21
N SER A 23 -29.35 -20.67 -52.55
CA SER A 23 -29.15 -19.22 -52.76
C SER A 23 -28.92 -18.37 -51.49
N PRO A 24 -28.34 -17.15 -51.62
CA PRO A 24 -27.75 -16.42 -50.49
C PRO A 24 -28.73 -15.50 -49.72
N GLY A 25 -28.62 -15.53 -48.38
CA GLY A 25 -29.28 -14.56 -47.51
C GLY A 25 -28.55 -13.21 -47.46
N ARG A 26 -29.07 -12.18 -48.13
CA ARG A 26 -28.58 -10.80 -48.01
C ARG A 26 -28.94 -10.20 -46.64
N ARG A 27 -28.02 -10.30 -45.65
CA ARG A 27 -27.90 -9.44 -44.45
C ARG A 27 -26.53 -9.71 -43.80
N GLY A 28 -25.64 -8.71 -43.75
CA GLY A 28 -24.34 -8.85 -43.07
C GLY A 28 -23.27 -7.80 -43.42
N HIS A 29 -23.15 -7.40 -44.69
CA HIS A 29 -22.02 -6.56 -45.13
C HIS A 29 -22.11 -5.05 -44.81
N GLU A 30 -23.25 -4.54 -44.32
CA GLU A 30 -23.41 -3.11 -44.02
C GLU A 30 -22.94 -2.74 -42.60
N GLU A 31 -23.00 -3.66 -41.62
CA GLU A 31 -22.67 -3.35 -40.23
C GLU A 31 -21.15 -3.22 -39.98
N GLU A 32 -20.31 -3.97 -40.69
CA GLU A 32 -18.86 -3.90 -40.52
C GLU A 32 -18.27 -2.54 -40.98
N MET A 33 -18.74 -1.98 -42.11
CA MET A 33 -18.28 -0.65 -42.56
C MET A 33 -18.65 0.45 -41.57
N PHE A 34 -19.89 0.46 -41.05
CA PHE A 34 -20.32 1.43 -40.02
C PHE A 34 -19.53 1.30 -38.71
N GLY A 35 -19.05 0.10 -38.36
CA GLY A 35 -18.18 -0.13 -37.21
C GLY A 35 -16.78 0.49 -37.37
N VAL A 36 -16.18 0.37 -38.56
CA VAL A 36 -14.83 0.88 -38.85
C VAL A 36 -14.81 2.42 -38.94
N GLU A 37 -15.77 3.04 -39.64
CA GLU A 37 -15.83 4.51 -39.68
C GLU A 37 -16.02 5.15 -38.30
N ASN A 38 -16.86 4.55 -37.45
CA ASN A 38 -17.08 5.05 -36.09
C ASN A 38 -15.83 4.95 -35.21
N ARG A 39 -15.01 3.90 -35.36
CA ARG A 39 -13.74 3.77 -34.63
C ARG A 39 -12.74 4.87 -35.06
N ASN A 40 -12.60 5.10 -36.37
CA ASN A 40 -11.71 6.13 -36.90
C ASN A 40 -12.17 7.57 -36.54
N ARG A 41 -13.48 7.84 -36.56
CA ARG A 41 -14.03 9.15 -36.13
C ARG A 41 -13.91 9.41 -34.62
N ASN A 42 -13.78 8.36 -33.80
CA ASN A 42 -13.58 8.51 -32.36
C ASN A 42 -12.10 8.74 -31.97
N SER A 43 -11.15 8.05 -32.62
CA SER A 43 -9.71 8.31 -32.40
C SER A 43 -9.32 9.73 -32.81
N SER A 44 -9.80 10.18 -33.98
CA SER A 44 -9.56 11.52 -34.51
C SER A 44 -9.87 12.64 -33.50
N THR A 45 -11.05 12.66 -32.86
CA THR A 45 -11.39 13.68 -31.85
C THR A 45 -10.66 13.52 -30.51
N ARG A 46 -10.33 12.28 -30.08
CA ARG A 46 -9.51 12.08 -28.86
C ARG A 46 -8.11 12.66 -29.06
N ASN A 47 -7.56 12.53 -30.26
CA ASN A 47 -6.28 13.13 -30.64
C ASN A 47 -6.40 14.66 -30.79
N GLY A 48 -7.43 15.16 -31.50
CA GLY A 48 -7.63 16.59 -31.74
C GLY A 48 -7.69 17.46 -30.47
N LEU A 49 -8.40 17.03 -29.43
CA LEU A 49 -8.38 17.75 -28.14
C LEU A 49 -7.00 17.70 -27.47
N ARG A 50 -6.29 16.55 -27.54
CA ARG A 50 -4.95 16.40 -26.95
C ARG A 50 -3.92 17.28 -27.67
N GLU A 51 -3.98 17.35 -28.99
CA GLU A 51 -3.19 18.28 -29.81
C GLU A 51 -3.47 19.74 -29.44
N CYS A 52 -4.73 20.12 -29.20
CA CYS A 52 -5.07 21.47 -28.76
C CYS A 52 -4.57 21.79 -27.34
N ILE A 53 -4.58 20.81 -26.43
CA ILE A 53 -3.98 20.95 -25.09
C ILE A 53 -2.45 21.11 -25.19
N VAL A 54 -1.78 20.31 -26.02
CA VAL A 54 -0.33 20.42 -26.29
C VAL A 54 0.01 21.81 -26.82
N ALA A 55 -0.71 22.29 -27.84
CA ALA A 55 -0.50 23.62 -28.42
C ALA A 55 -0.70 24.74 -27.38
N GLY A 56 -1.77 24.69 -26.58
CA GLY A 56 -2.01 25.66 -25.51
C GLY A 56 -0.91 25.68 -24.44
N LEU A 57 -0.39 24.52 -24.05
CA LEU A 57 0.73 24.44 -23.10
C LEU A 57 2.07 24.90 -23.70
N GLN A 58 2.24 24.79 -25.02
CA GLN A 58 3.39 25.35 -25.74
C GLN A 58 3.29 26.88 -25.89
N GLU A 59 2.09 27.43 -26.12
CA GLU A 59 1.84 28.88 -26.10
C GLU A 59 2.17 29.51 -24.74
N ARG A 60 1.89 28.79 -23.63
CA ARG A 60 2.08 29.31 -22.27
C ARG A 60 2.38 28.21 -21.26
N ALA A 61 3.60 28.23 -20.73
CA ALA A 61 4.00 27.35 -19.63
C ALA A 61 3.12 27.56 -18.38
N THR A 62 2.73 26.46 -17.74
CA THR A 62 1.93 26.45 -16.50
C THR A 62 2.73 26.92 -15.30
N ARG A 63 2.08 27.66 -14.40
CA ARG A 63 2.65 28.04 -13.11
C ARG A 63 2.87 26.84 -12.20
N ASN A 64 3.59 27.07 -11.10
CA ASN A 64 4.08 26.07 -10.14
C ASN A 64 3.06 25.06 -9.59
N ARG A 65 1.75 25.33 -9.64
CA ARG A 65 0.67 24.48 -9.10
C ARG A 65 -0.62 24.62 -9.92
N ILE A 66 -1.44 23.57 -9.95
CA ILE A 66 -2.85 23.65 -10.34
C ILE A 66 -3.71 23.61 -9.08
N LEU A 67 -4.64 24.56 -8.92
CA LEU A 67 -5.59 24.63 -7.82
C LEU A 67 -6.99 24.29 -8.35
N HIS A 68 -7.67 23.32 -7.75
CA HIS A 68 -9.08 23.01 -8.01
C HIS A 68 -9.91 23.44 -6.81
N ASP A 69 -10.66 24.52 -6.99
CA ASP A 69 -11.54 25.08 -5.97
C ASP A 69 -12.98 24.63 -6.20
N ILE A 70 -13.70 24.33 -5.11
CA ILE A 70 -15.14 24.06 -5.12
C ILE A 70 -15.83 25.13 -4.28
N TYR A 71 -16.74 25.87 -4.89
CA TYR A 71 -17.56 26.92 -4.25
C TYR A 71 -19.02 26.49 -4.18
N GLN A 72 -19.71 26.75 -3.08
CA GLN A 72 -21.14 26.48 -3.00
C GLN A 72 -21.93 27.51 -3.83
N ARG A 73 -22.91 27.05 -4.60
CA ARG A 73 -23.89 27.91 -5.26
C ARG A 73 -24.90 28.37 -4.20
N GLN A 74 -24.92 29.67 -3.92
CA GLN A 74 -25.89 30.25 -2.99
C GLN A 74 -27.22 30.47 -3.71
N SER A 75 -28.31 30.55 -2.97
CA SER A 75 -29.66 30.74 -3.52
C SER A 75 -29.99 32.18 -3.93
N GLU A 76 -28.99 33.04 -4.11
CA GLU A 76 -29.20 34.40 -4.64
C GLU A 76 -29.56 34.37 -6.12
N SER A 77 -30.62 35.09 -6.49
CA SER A 77 -30.93 35.38 -7.89
C SER A 77 -29.78 36.15 -8.56
N GLY A 78 -29.39 35.70 -9.76
CA GLY A 78 -28.34 36.35 -10.55
C GLY A 78 -26.90 35.98 -10.18
N MET A 79 -26.63 35.06 -9.24
CA MET A 79 -25.26 34.57 -8.99
C MET A 79 -24.57 34.07 -10.27
N ASP A 80 -25.28 33.23 -11.04
CA ASP A 80 -24.77 32.63 -12.27
C ASP A 80 -24.42 33.70 -13.32
N GLN A 81 -25.19 34.79 -13.39
CA GLN A 81 -24.93 35.93 -14.27
C GLN A 81 -23.70 36.74 -13.80
N LYS A 82 -23.61 37.09 -12.51
CA LYS A 82 -22.44 37.76 -11.92
C LYS A 82 -21.15 36.95 -12.19
N LEU A 83 -21.21 35.63 -12.07
CA LEU A 83 -20.10 34.72 -12.37
C LEU A 83 -19.73 34.75 -13.86
N HIS A 84 -20.73 34.70 -14.75
CA HIS A 84 -20.53 34.81 -16.20
C HIS A 84 -19.87 36.14 -16.60
N GLU A 85 -20.32 37.26 -16.03
CA GLU A 85 -19.76 38.60 -16.24
C GLU A 85 -18.29 38.68 -15.77
N ILE A 86 -17.95 38.11 -14.62
CA ILE A 86 -16.56 38.03 -14.11
C ILE A 86 -15.65 37.21 -15.04
N ILE A 87 -16.20 36.17 -15.67
CA ILE A 87 -15.50 35.23 -16.57
C ILE A 87 -15.39 35.77 -18.01
N GLN A 88 -16.32 36.62 -18.45
CA GLN A 88 -16.20 37.35 -19.72
C GLN A 88 -15.26 38.55 -19.61
N SER A 89 -15.39 39.37 -18.56
CA SER A 89 -14.56 40.56 -18.31
C SER A 89 -13.17 40.26 -17.72
N GLY A 90 -12.92 39.02 -17.29
CA GLY A 90 -11.68 38.62 -16.63
C GLY A 90 -10.68 37.94 -17.57
N GLU A 91 -9.63 38.66 -17.96
CA GLU A 91 -8.45 38.00 -18.54
C GLU A 91 -7.70 37.23 -17.44
N PHE A 92 -7.66 35.90 -17.57
CA PHE A 92 -6.82 35.08 -16.71
C PHE A 92 -5.40 34.92 -17.27
N ARG A 93 -4.42 35.50 -16.56
CA ARG A 93 -3.00 35.55 -16.96
C ARG A 93 -2.19 34.28 -16.63
N GLY A 94 -2.82 33.14 -16.44
CA GLY A 94 -2.16 31.83 -16.33
C GLY A 94 -2.32 31.01 -17.62
N ALA A 95 -1.81 29.79 -17.61
CA ALA A 95 -1.90 28.85 -18.72
C ALA A 95 -3.19 28.02 -18.72
N VAL A 96 -3.81 27.77 -17.56
CA VAL A 96 -5.00 26.91 -17.45
C VAL A 96 -6.07 27.60 -16.62
N PHE A 97 -7.27 27.75 -17.15
CA PHE A 97 -8.45 28.18 -16.40
C PHE A 97 -9.71 27.46 -16.91
N ILE A 98 -10.43 26.80 -16.01
CA ILE A 98 -11.62 26.00 -16.33
C ILE A 98 -12.69 26.30 -15.28
N GLU A 99 -13.93 26.54 -15.72
CA GLU A 99 -15.08 26.67 -14.83
C GLU A 99 -16.23 25.78 -15.30
N ALA A 100 -16.86 25.10 -14.34
CA ALA A 100 -17.99 24.21 -14.56
C ALA A 100 -18.97 24.21 -13.37
N SER A 101 -20.28 24.13 -13.66
CA SER A 101 -21.31 23.95 -12.63
C SER A 101 -21.66 22.47 -12.39
N HIS A 102 -22.07 22.15 -11.16
CA HIS A 102 -22.53 20.82 -10.76
C HIS A 102 -23.55 20.94 -9.62
N GLY A 103 -24.86 20.88 -9.94
CA GLY A 103 -25.94 20.91 -8.93
C GLY A 103 -25.90 22.14 -8.01
N ASP A 104 -25.53 21.92 -6.74
CA ASP A 104 -25.42 22.92 -5.67
C ASP A 104 -24.05 23.62 -5.59
N HIS A 105 -23.12 23.39 -6.53
CA HIS A 105 -21.77 23.96 -6.47
C HIS A 105 -21.12 24.24 -7.84
N TYR A 106 -20.04 25.01 -7.79
CA TYR A 106 -19.16 25.37 -8.89
C TYR A 106 -17.76 24.78 -8.71
N HIS A 107 -17.19 24.27 -9.78
CA HIS A 107 -15.79 23.86 -9.90
C HIS A 107 -15.01 24.94 -10.64
N VAL A 108 -13.90 25.42 -10.05
CA VAL A 108 -13.01 26.42 -10.66
C VAL A 108 -11.57 25.91 -10.57
N VAL A 109 -10.98 25.60 -11.72
CA VAL A 109 -9.60 25.09 -11.80
C VAL A 109 -8.70 26.13 -12.44
N HIS A 110 -7.52 26.38 -11.87
CA HIS A 110 -6.57 27.36 -12.40
C HIS A 110 -5.11 27.08 -12.03
N ASP A 111 -4.16 27.54 -12.85
CA ASP A 111 -2.73 27.50 -12.49
C ASP A 111 -2.29 28.71 -11.63
N CYS A 112 -1.52 28.46 -10.58
CA CYS A 112 -1.18 29.45 -9.56
C CYS A 112 0.29 29.38 -9.14
N THR A 113 0.90 30.56 -8.98
CA THR A 113 2.29 30.71 -8.51
C THR A 113 2.38 30.71 -6.98
N TRP A 114 1.32 31.11 -6.28
CA TRP A 114 1.30 31.33 -4.84
C TRP A 114 1.21 30.03 -4.05
N THR A 115 1.98 29.94 -2.95
CA THR A 115 1.97 28.83 -2.00
C THR A 115 1.06 29.15 -0.79
N SER A 116 0.58 28.09 -0.12
CA SER A 116 -0.48 28.11 0.92
C SER A 116 -1.91 28.31 0.40
N SER A 117 -2.88 28.29 1.32
CA SER A 117 -4.32 28.32 1.04
C SER A 117 -4.86 29.67 0.54
N GLN A 118 -4.04 30.72 0.48
CA GLN A 118 -4.44 32.05 0.00
C GLN A 118 -4.03 32.26 -1.46
N CYS A 119 -4.97 32.10 -2.41
CA CYS A 119 -4.73 32.45 -3.81
C CYS A 119 -4.92 33.96 -4.02
N ARG A 120 -3.96 34.62 -4.67
CA ARG A 120 -4.00 36.07 -4.99
C ARG A 120 -4.25 36.34 -6.49
N CYS A 121 -4.86 35.40 -7.22
CA CYS A 121 -5.26 35.62 -8.61
C CYS A 121 -6.53 36.47 -8.65
N GLY A 122 -6.48 37.67 -9.26
CA GLY A 122 -7.60 38.63 -9.21
C GLY A 122 -8.96 38.10 -9.67
N ILE A 123 -9.02 37.29 -10.74
CA ILE A 123 -10.29 36.67 -11.17
C ILE A 123 -10.86 35.71 -10.11
N ILE A 124 -9.99 34.96 -9.42
CA ILE A 124 -10.37 34.00 -8.37
C ILE A 124 -10.86 34.74 -7.12
N GLN A 125 -10.25 35.88 -6.79
CA GLN A 125 -10.73 36.75 -5.71
C GLN A 125 -12.12 37.34 -6.03
N ARG A 126 -12.37 37.75 -7.29
CA ARG A 126 -13.72 38.18 -7.71
C ARG A 126 -14.75 37.05 -7.64
N ILE A 127 -14.37 35.82 -8.02
CA ILE A 127 -15.22 34.62 -7.87
C ILE A 127 -15.50 34.32 -6.38
N GLU A 128 -14.49 34.36 -5.52
CA GLU A 128 -14.63 34.14 -4.07
C GLU A 128 -15.50 35.22 -3.40
N ASN A 129 -15.47 36.47 -3.90
CA ASN A 129 -16.39 37.52 -3.45
C ASN A 129 -17.86 37.29 -3.86
N VAL A 130 -18.13 36.61 -4.99
CA VAL A 130 -19.50 36.34 -5.47
C VAL A 130 -20.05 35.03 -4.93
N CYS A 131 -19.29 33.94 -5.00
CA CYS A 131 -19.73 32.62 -4.52
C CYS A 131 -19.53 32.45 -3.00
N GLY A 132 -18.80 33.37 -2.34
CA GLY A 132 -18.49 33.30 -0.92
C GLY A 132 -17.49 32.19 -0.58
N ARG A 133 -17.58 31.67 0.64
CA ARG A 133 -16.59 30.75 1.20
C ARG A 133 -16.46 29.45 0.40
N ARG A 134 -15.28 29.23 -0.18
CA ARG A 134 -14.85 27.97 -0.81
C ARG A 134 -15.07 26.77 0.13
N ARG A 135 -15.77 25.72 -0.34
CA ARG A 135 -16.02 24.47 0.38
C ARG A 135 -14.78 23.57 0.46
N LYS A 136 -14.05 23.42 -0.65
CA LYS A 136 -12.88 22.52 -0.77
C LYS A 136 -11.85 23.08 -1.75
N ARG A 137 -10.57 22.78 -1.53
CA ARG A 137 -9.47 22.99 -2.49
C ARG A 137 -8.66 21.70 -2.61
N SER A 138 -8.37 21.27 -3.83
CA SER A 138 -7.32 20.29 -4.15
C SER A 138 -6.14 21.01 -4.83
N THR A 139 -4.92 20.46 -4.79
CA THR A 139 -3.71 21.10 -5.35
C THR A 139 -2.72 20.10 -5.95
N ILE A 140 -2.44 20.20 -7.26
CA ILE A 140 -1.40 19.45 -7.99
C ILE A 140 -0.14 20.32 -8.08
N ARG A 141 1.07 19.75 -8.09
CA ARG A 141 2.29 20.50 -8.47
C ARG A 141 2.38 20.60 -9.99
N GLY A 142 2.87 21.73 -10.51
CA GLY A 142 2.99 21.95 -11.97
C GLY A 142 3.91 20.93 -12.66
N VAL A 143 4.86 20.34 -11.93
CA VAL A 143 5.75 19.26 -12.42
C VAL A 143 5.07 17.90 -12.59
N GLU A 144 3.87 17.71 -12.03
CA GLU A 144 3.06 16.48 -12.16
C GLU A 144 2.02 16.61 -13.29
N LEU A 145 1.88 17.79 -13.89
CA LEU A 145 0.82 18.11 -14.85
C LEU A 145 1.16 17.66 -16.28
N SER A 146 0.60 16.53 -16.70
CA SER A 146 0.66 16.07 -18.09
C SER A 146 -0.57 16.49 -18.92
N VAL A 147 -0.47 16.33 -20.24
CA VAL A 147 -1.59 16.48 -21.19
C VAL A 147 -2.77 15.59 -20.80
N ASP A 148 -2.50 14.35 -20.36
CA ASP A 148 -3.49 13.41 -19.85
C ASP A 148 -4.25 13.93 -18.63
N HIS A 149 -3.58 14.62 -17.70
CA HIS A 149 -4.24 15.19 -16.53
C HIS A 149 -5.25 16.27 -16.93
N ILE A 150 -4.91 17.16 -17.87
CA ILE A 150 -5.85 18.18 -18.37
C ILE A 150 -6.98 17.54 -19.16
N TYR A 151 -6.69 16.55 -20.01
CA TYR A 151 -7.70 15.81 -20.77
C TYR A 151 -8.69 15.07 -19.84
N ASN A 152 -8.18 14.32 -18.85
CA ASN A 152 -9.01 13.58 -17.90
C ASN A 152 -9.83 14.53 -17.01
N LEU A 153 -9.27 15.67 -16.61
CA LEU A 153 -10.00 16.71 -15.87
C LEU A 153 -11.15 17.30 -16.69
N LEU A 154 -10.95 17.57 -17.99
CA LEU A 154 -12.03 18.03 -18.87
C LEU A 154 -13.13 16.96 -19.00
N VAL A 155 -12.77 15.67 -19.18
CA VAL A 155 -13.75 14.58 -19.22
C VAL A 155 -14.49 14.44 -17.89
N TYR A 156 -13.82 14.56 -16.74
CA TYR A 156 -14.46 14.56 -15.41
C TYR A 156 -15.46 15.72 -15.27
N LEU A 157 -15.08 16.95 -15.66
CA LEU A 157 -15.96 18.14 -15.59
C LEU A 157 -17.11 18.12 -16.62
N GLN A 158 -17.18 17.09 -17.47
CA GLN A 158 -18.31 16.75 -18.33
C GLN A 158 -18.96 15.39 -18.02
N SER A 159 -18.60 14.77 -16.88
CA SER A 159 -19.17 13.51 -16.38
C SER A 159 -20.09 13.78 -15.20
N GLY A 160 -21.07 12.89 -14.94
CA GLY A 160 -21.93 12.95 -13.75
C GLY A 160 -22.69 14.27 -13.58
N GLY A 161 -23.38 14.75 -14.62
CA GLY A 161 -24.19 15.99 -14.55
C GLY A 161 -23.41 17.30 -14.53
N ARG A 162 -22.08 17.26 -14.52
CA ARG A 162 -21.20 18.44 -14.57
C ARG A 162 -21.23 19.09 -15.96
N THR A 163 -21.22 20.42 -16.01
CA THR A 163 -21.21 21.20 -17.26
C THR A 163 -20.14 22.28 -17.21
N ILE A 164 -19.12 22.15 -18.06
CA ILE A 164 -18.13 23.21 -18.34
C ILE A 164 -18.82 24.37 -19.08
N HIS A 165 -18.69 25.59 -18.57
CA HIS A 165 -19.09 26.82 -19.28
C HIS A 165 -17.90 27.61 -19.82
N HIS A 166 -16.72 27.46 -19.21
CA HIS A 166 -15.47 28.09 -19.67
C HIS A 166 -14.29 27.12 -19.67
N VAL A 167 -13.48 27.16 -20.73
CA VAL A 167 -12.16 26.51 -20.81
C VAL A 167 -11.15 27.41 -21.52
N GLN A 168 -9.98 27.57 -20.90
CA GLN A 168 -8.77 28.17 -21.45
C GLN A 168 -7.59 27.25 -21.13
N VAL A 169 -6.85 26.84 -22.17
CA VAL A 169 -5.51 26.26 -22.05
C VAL A 169 -4.63 26.98 -23.06
N GLY A 170 -3.56 27.65 -22.60
CA GLY A 170 -2.77 28.59 -23.38
C GLY A 170 -3.23 30.03 -23.28
N CYS A 171 -3.13 30.77 -24.39
CA CYS A 171 -3.50 32.18 -24.47
C CYS A 171 -4.93 32.40 -25.01
N ALA A 172 -5.33 33.65 -25.26
CA ALA A 172 -6.71 33.97 -25.60
C ALA A 172 -7.17 33.43 -26.97
N SER A 173 -6.26 33.17 -27.91
CA SER A 173 -6.58 32.64 -29.25
C SER A 173 -6.93 31.16 -29.26
N SER A 174 -6.28 30.33 -28.43
CA SER A 174 -6.52 28.88 -28.35
C SER A 174 -7.87 28.54 -27.67
N ARG A 175 -8.39 29.43 -26.81
CA ARG A 175 -9.73 29.36 -26.18
C ARG A 175 -10.84 28.97 -27.16
N GLY A 176 -10.85 29.54 -28.36
CA GLY A 176 -11.90 29.31 -29.37
C GLY A 176 -11.92 27.90 -29.97
N ARG A 177 -10.75 27.24 -30.06
CA ARG A 177 -10.63 25.88 -30.61
C ARG A 177 -10.96 24.82 -29.57
N ILE A 178 -10.39 24.93 -28.37
CA ILE A 178 -10.65 24.00 -27.25
C ILE A 178 -12.13 24.04 -26.84
N SER A 179 -12.76 25.23 -26.85
CA SER A 179 -14.20 25.35 -26.56
C SER A 179 -15.12 24.68 -27.59
N ARG A 180 -14.63 24.33 -28.79
CA ARG A 180 -15.37 23.54 -29.78
C ARG A 180 -15.20 22.04 -29.54
N GLU A 181 -13.96 21.56 -29.46
CA GLU A 181 -13.64 20.14 -29.15
C GLU A 181 -14.34 19.67 -27.85
N VAL A 182 -14.36 20.52 -26.83
CA VAL A 182 -15.05 20.25 -25.55
C VAL A 182 -16.59 20.23 -25.72
N ARG A 183 -17.19 20.96 -26.65
CA ARG A 183 -18.63 20.84 -26.96
C ARG A 183 -18.94 19.56 -27.73
N ASP A 184 -18.12 19.20 -28.70
CA ASP A 184 -18.28 17.99 -29.51
C ASP A 184 -18.19 16.71 -28.66
N LEU A 185 -17.37 16.71 -27.60
CA LEU A 185 -17.35 15.63 -26.59
C LEU A 185 -18.69 15.48 -25.85
N ARG A 186 -19.38 16.57 -25.54
CA ARG A 186 -20.69 16.56 -24.85
C ARG A 186 -21.78 15.96 -25.74
N ASP A 187 -21.87 16.45 -26.98
CA ASP A 187 -22.97 16.08 -27.89
C ASP A 187 -22.85 14.64 -28.40
N ARG A 188 -21.63 14.11 -28.55
CA ARG A 188 -21.41 12.67 -28.83
C ARG A 188 -21.86 11.77 -27.68
N ARG A 189 -21.70 12.21 -26.42
CA ARG A 189 -22.08 11.42 -25.24
C ARG A 189 -23.60 11.33 -25.09
N ASN A 190 -24.32 12.43 -25.34
CA ASN A 190 -25.78 12.44 -25.37
C ASN A 190 -26.38 11.54 -26.48
N ARG A 191 -25.59 11.15 -27.49
CA ARG A 191 -25.99 10.19 -28.55
C ARG A 191 -25.61 8.73 -28.27
N LYS A 192 -24.98 8.41 -27.13
CA LYS A 192 -24.63 7.03 -26.75
C LYS A 192 -24.97 6.72 -25.29
N THR A 193 -26.11 6.06 -25.10
CA THR A 193 -26.43 5.30 -23.88
C THR A 193 -25.53 4.07 -23.78
N THR A 194 -24.35 4.21 -23.16
CA THR A 194 -23.42 3.09 -22.94
C THR A 194 -22.60 3.32 -21.67
N MET A 195 -22.82 2.51 -20.63
CA MET A 195 -22.37 2.79 -19.25
C MET A 195 -20.91 2.44 -18.93
N VAL A 196 -20.11 1.97 -19.90
CA VAL A 196 -18.84 1.27 -19.62
C VAL A 196 -17.61 2.19 -19.54
N GLU A 197 -17.38 3.08 -20.51
CA GLU A 197 -16.18 3.96 -20.52
C GLU A 197 -16.15 5.02 -19.41
N SER A 198 -17.24 5.22 -18.66
CA SER A 198 -17.31 6.27 -17.63
C SER A 198 -16.58 5.96 -16.33
N SER A 199 -16.49 4.70 -15.89
CA SER A 199 -15.87 4.40 -14.58
C SER A 199 -14.36 4.59 -14.61
N GLU A 200 -13.68 3.99 -15.60
CA GLU A 200 -12.20 3.97 -15.67
C GLU A 200 -11.59 5.39 -15.72
N ILE A 201 -12.26 6.33 -16.39
CA ILE A 201 -11.80 7.73 -16.47
C ILE A 201 -12.15 8.52 -15.19
N GLU A 202 -13.26 8.21 -14.52
CA GLU A 202 -13.52 8.79 -13.20
C GLU A 202 -12.54 8.27 -12.14
N ASP A 203 -12.20 6.98 -12.15
CA ASP A 203 -11.23 6.38 -11.23
C ASP A 203 -9.81 7.00 -11.37
N LEU A 204 -9.41 7.41 -12.57
CA LEU A 204 -8.18 8.19 -12.82
C LEU A 204 -8.21 9.64 -12.31
N VAL A 205 -9.35 10.16 -11.85
CA VAL A 205 -9.50 11.54 -11.34
C VAL A 205 -10.00 11.57 -9.88
N ARG A 206 -10.59 10.49 -9.38
CA ARG A 206 -11.15 10.36 -8.02
C ARG A 206 -10.12 10.54 -6.90
N GLU A 207 -8.84 10.23 -7.12
CA GLU A 207 -7.76 10.55 -6.15
C GLU A 207 -7.61 12.06 -5.89
N PHE A 208 -8.03 12.92 -6.82
CA PHE A 208 -7.86 14.37 -6.75
C PHE A 208 -9.18 15.15 -6.62
N VAL A 209 -10.24 14.72 -7.31
CA VAL A 209 -11.52 15.43 -7.37
C VAL A 209 -12.68 14.56 -6.91
N VAL A 210 -13.12 14.78 -5.68
CA VAL A 210 -14.42 14.31 -5.17
C VAL A 210 -15.19 15.50 -4.61
N CYS A 211 -16.34 15.76 -5.22
CA CYS A 211 -17.41 16.60 -4.71
C CYS A 211 -18.56 15.71 -4.23
N GLN A 212 -18.84 15.71 -2.93
CA GLN A 212 -20.04 15.08 -2.41
C GLN A 212 -21.25 15.96 -2.76
N GLY A 213 -22.12 15.46 -3.62
CA GLY A 213 -23.38 16.13 -3.97
C GLY A 213 -24.46 15.76 -2.95
N ASN A 214 -25.06 16.77 -2.31
CA ASN A 214 -26.29 16.57 -1.56
C ASN A 214 -27.47 16.65 -2.53
N GLU A 215 -28.10 15.52 -2.85
CA GLU A 215 -29.41 15.53 -3.51
C GLU A 215 -30.47 16.17 -2.60
N SER A 216 -31.44 16.84 -3.20
CA SER A 216 -32.05 18.01 -2.59
C SER A 216 -33.30 17.73 -1.73
N GLY A 217 -33.16 17.98 -0.42
CA GLY A 217 -34.07 18.83 0.33
C GLY A 217 -35.44 18.29 0.78
N ARG A 218 -35.62 18.20 2.11
CA ARG A 218 -36.90 18.46 2.80
C ARG A 218 -36.60 19.11 4.17
N PRO A 219 -37.54 19.89 4.75
CA PRO A 219 -37.24 20.80 5.85
C PRO A 219 -37.08 20.11 7.21
N THR A 220 -36.46 20.82 8.14
CA THR A 220 -36.18 20.37 9.51
C THR A 220 -37.43 20.10 10.33
N GLN A 221 -37.51 18.91 10.94
CA GLN A 221 -38.19 18.71 12.22
C GLN A 221 -37.28 17.94 13.17
N ARG A 222 -37.29 18.33 14.45
CA ARG A 222 -36.66 17.55 15.53
C ARG A 222 -37.50 16.29 15.76
N GLY A 223 -36.88 15.11 15.64
CA GLY A 223 -37.55 13.83 15.86
C GLY A 223 -36.55 12.76 16.29
N HIS A 224 -36.98 11.85 17.17
CA HIS A 224 -36.11 10.82 17.76
C HIS A 224 -35.40 9.97 16.70
N ARG A 225 -34.09 9.75 16.90
CA ARG A 225 -33.27 8.85 16.08
C ARG A 225 -33.60 7.38 16.40
N ARG A 226 -34.80 6.92 16.03
CA ARG A 226 -35.13 5.49 15.97
C ARG A 226 -34.19 4.82 14.98
N THR A 227 -33.48 3.80 15.43
CA THR A 227 -32.72 2.89 14.58
C THR A 227 -33.68 2.11 13.68
N ASN A 228 -33.49 2.19 12.37
CA ASN A 228 -34.06 1.25 11.40
C ASN A 228 -33.05 1.11 10.25
N GLY A 229 -32.55 -0.11 10.05
CA GLY A 229 -31.55 -0.39 9.03
C GLY A 229 -32.12 -0.35 7.61
N ARG A 230 -31.32 0.11 6.65
CA ARG A 230 -31.52 -0.12 5.21
C ARG A 230 -30.18 -0.46 4.58
N GLY A 231 -30.21 -1.40 3.63
CA GLY A 231 -29.08 -2.21 3.19
C GLY A 231 -27.80 -1.47 2.82
N ASN A 232 -26.68 -2.15 3.06
CA ASN A 232 -25.34 -1.72 2.67
C ASN A 232 -25.23 -1.59 1.15
N ALA A 233 -25.29 -0.37 0.63
CA ALA A 233 -24.58 -0.04 -0.59
C ALA A 233 -23.09 0.00 -0.22
N THR A 234 -22.34 -1.06 -0.53
CA THR A 234 -20.92 -1.18 -0.19
C THR A 234 -20.12 -0.09 -0.92
N ASP A 235 -19.34 0.68 -0.16
CA ASP A 235 -18.34 1.58 -0.73
C ASP A 235 -17.38 0.75 -1.62
N PRO A 236 -17.25 1.03 -2.93
CA PRO A 236 -16.39 0.25 -3.81
C PRO A 236 -14.91 0.28 -3.40
N GLN A 237 -14.46 1.37 -2.78
CA GLN A 237 -13.08 1.54 -2.32
C GLN A 237 -12.87 0.86 -0.96
N GLY A 238 -13.89 0.87 -0.10
CA GLY A 238 -13.98 -0.01 1.09
C GLY A 238 -13.87 -1.49 0.70
N ALA A 239 -14.76 -1.97 -0.18
CA ALA A 239 -14.79 -3.34 -0.65
C ALA A 239 -13.47 -3.79 -1.33
N LYS A 240 -12.81 -2.90 -2.10
CA LYS A 240 -11.46 -3.17 -2.64
C LYS A 240 -10.42 -3.30 -1.52
N GLY A 241 -10.49 -2.44 -0.50
CA GLY A 241 -9.60 -2.47 0.67
C GLY A 241 -9.80 -3.72 1.53
N ASP A 242 -11.04 -4.10 1.79
CA ASP A 242 -11.41 -5.31 2.54
C ASP A 242 -10.95 -6.58 1.81
N ALA A 243 -11.19 -6.66 0.49
CA ALA A 243 -10.70 -7.77 -0.34
C ALA A 243 -9.16 -7.85 -0.35
N PHE A 244 -8.48 -6.71 -0.28
CA PHE A 244 -7.03 -6.65 -0.20
C PHE A 244 -6.50 -7.09 1.18
N LEU A 245 -7.09 -6.59 2.27
CA LEU A 245 -6.76 -7.01 3.63
C LEU A 245 -7.01 -8.51 3.83
N ALA A 246 -8.13 -9.02 3.31
CA ALA A 246 -8.44 -10.45 3.31
C ALA A 246 -7.41 -11.26 2.52
N PHE A 247 -6.94 -10.77 1.36
CA PHE A 247 -5.87 -11.44 0.61
C PHE A 247 -4.53 -11.47 1.36
N VAL A 248 -4.14 -10.39 2.05
CA VAL A 248 -2.91 -10.34 2.86
C VAL A 248 -3.02 -11.23 4.10
N ARG A 249 -4.17 -11.23 4.78
CA ARG A 249 -4.45 -12.18 5.88
C ARG A 249 -4.37 -13.63 5.39
N ASN A 250 -4.99 -13.94 4.25
CA ASN A 250 -5.00 -15.29 3.68
C ASN A 250 -3.66 -15.72 3.05
N HIS A 251 -2.62 -14.89 3.04
CA HIS A 251 -1.27 -15.24 2.55
C HIS A 251 -0.16 -14.69 3.46
N PRO A 252 0.01 -15.19 4.70
CA PRO A 252 1.00 -14.69 5.64
C PRO A 252 2.42 -14.69 5.06
N CYS A 253 3.06 -13.53 5.00
CA CYS A 253 4.42 -13.33 4.50
C CYS A 253 5.28 -12.60 5.53
N SER A 254 6.59 -12.90 5.57
CA SER A 254 7.55 -12.34 6.51
C SER A 254 8.89 -11.99 5.83
N PRO A 255 9.34 -10.73 5.85
CA PRO A 255 8.56 -9.53 6.20
C PRO A 255 7.29 -9.41 5.34
N MET A 256 6.25 -8.76 5.86
CA MET A 256 4.96 -8.59 5.15
C MET A 256 5.08 -8.16 3.68
N LEU A 257 6.03 -7.26 3.36
CA LEU A 257 6.26 -6.74 2.01
C LEU A 257 6.74 -7.80 1.00
N ASN A 258 7.23 -8.96 1.46
CA ASN A 258 7.61 -10.07 0.60
C ASN A 258 6.43 -10.64 -0.19
N ILE A 259 5.17 -10.42 0.23
CA ILE A 259 3.97 -10.82 -0.53
C ILE A 259 4.07 -10.38 -2.00
N PHE A 260 4.56 -9.16 -2.25
CA PHE A 260 4.73 -8.56 -3.59
C PHE A 260 5.83 -9.21 -4.47
N HIS A 261 6.45 -10.28 -3.98
CA HIS A 261 7.51 -11.07 -4.63
C HIS A 261 7.14 -12.57 -4.70
N THR A 262 5.92 -12.94 -4.31
CA THR A 262 5.39 -14.31 -4.35
C THR A 262 4.67 -14.61 -5.65
N ARG A 263 4.53 -15.90 -6.00
CA ARG A 263 3.65 -16.33 -7.11
C ARG A 263 2.21 -15.88 -6.87
N HIS A 264 1.70 -16.04 -5.64
CA HIS A 264 0.36 -15.64 -5.21
C HIS A 264 0.02 -14.19 -5.56
N TRP A 265 0.99 -13.27 -5.46
CA TRP A 265 0.82 -11.90 -5.97
C TRP A 265 0.75 -11.84 -7.48
N THR A 266 1.77 -12.39 -8.17
CA THR A 266 1.91 -12.27 -9.64
C THR A 266 0.79 -12.93 -10.44
N THR A 267 0.15 -13.97 -9.91
CA THR A 267 -0.99 -14.66 -10.54
C THR A 267 -2.34 -14.26 -9.96
N GLY A 268 -2.35 -13.65 -8.77
CA GLY A 268 -3.57 -13.33 -8.00
C GLY A 268 -4.36 -12.12 -8.53
N PRO A 269 -5.48 -11.78 -7.84
CA PRO A 269 -6.38 -10.71 -8.27
C PRO A 269 -5.73 -9.32 -8.27
N PHE A 270 -4.71 -9.11 -7.44
CA PHE A 270 -4.03 -7.82 -7.28
C PHE A 270 -2.72 -7.70 -8.08
N LYS A 271 -2.44 -8.60 -9.04
CA LYS A 271 -1.16 -8.62 -9.79
C LYS A 271 -0.78 -7.32 -10.51
N TYR A 272 -1.78 -6.51 -10.91
CA TYR A 272 -1.57 -5.21 -11.56
C TYR A 272 -1.62 -4.01 -10.59
N GLN A 273 -1.80 -4.25 -9.28
CA GLN A 273 -1.88 -3.20 -8.27
C GLN A 273 -0.49 -2.59 -8.04
N HIS A 274 -0.37 -1.27 -8.21
CA HIS A 274 0.90 -0.57 -8.06
C HIS A 274 1.37 -0.57 -6.60
N LYS A 275 2.63 -0.96 -6.35
CA LYS A 275 3.23 -1.05 -4.99
C LYS A 275 3.25 0.29 -4.24
N GLY A 276 3.20 1.41 -4.95
CA GLY A 276 3.21 2.76 -4.37
C GLY A 276 1.85 3.33 -3.99
N ASP A 277 0.74 2.64 -4.29
CA ASP A 277 -0.64 3.06 -4.06
C ASP A 277 -0.90 3.46 -2.57
N PRO A 278 -1.59 4.59 -2.29
CA PRO A 278 -1.84 5.05 -0.92
C PRO A 278 -2.73 4.10 -0.10
N LEU A 279 -3.79 3.55 -0.69
CA LEU A 279 -4.68 2.58 -0.03
C LEU A 279 -3.91 1.30 0.31
N LEU A 280 -3.06 0.83 -0.60
CA LEU A 280 -2.17 -0.31 -0.35
C LEU A 280 -1.24 -0.05 0.85
N LYS A 281 -0.60 1.12 0.91
CA LYS A 281 0.26 1.51 2.03
C LYS A 281 -0.53 1.57 3.34
N THR A 282 -1.72 2.18 3.35
CA THR A 282 -2.59 2.25 4.53
C THR A 282 -3.00 0.87 5.02
N ILE A 283 -3.35 -0.07 4.14
CA ILE A 283 -3.74 -1.43 4.57
C ILE A 283 -2.54 -2.20 5.12
N MET A 284 -1.37 -2.10 4.50
CA MET A 284 -0.15 -2.74 5.02
C MET A 284 0.27 -2.13 6.37
N HIS A 285 0.09 -0.82 6.57
CA HIS A 285 0.31 -0.15 7.86
C HIS A 285 -0.70 -0.59 8.92
N ASN A 286 -1.99 -0.65 8.60
CA ASN A 286 -3.03 -1.10 9.53
C ASN A 286 -2.83 -2.57 9.94
N ARG A 287 -2.47 -3.45 8.98
CA ARG A 287 -2.12 -4.85 9.29
C ARG A 287 -0.82 -4.97 10.09
N ALA A 288 0.14 -4.06 9.90
CA ALA A 288 1.35 -4.02 10.73
C ALA A 288 1.03 -3.65 12.19
N ILE A 289 0.08 -2.74 12.42
CA ILE A 289 -0.43 -2.39 13.75
C ILE A 289 -1.21 -3.55 14.37
N GLU A 290 -2.13 -4.17 13.63
CA GLU A 290 -2.85 -5.37 14.07
C GLU A 290 -1.87 -6.47 14.53
N LEU A 291 -0.83 -6.73 13.75
CA LEU A 291 0.23 -7.69 14.07
C LEU A 291 1.17 -7.24 15.21
N MET A 292 1.11 -5.99 15.69
CA MET A 292 1.85 -5.53 16.88
C MET A 292 1.11 -5.79 18.20
N ASP A 293 -0.22 -5.93 18.10
CA ASP A 293 -1.17 -6.06 19.21
C ASP A 293 -1.48 -7.54 19.54
N MET A 294 -1.54 -8.40 18.50
CA MET A 294 -1.71 -9.84 18.65
C MET A 294 -0.60 -10.49 19.52
N SER A 295 -1.02 -11.37 20.45
CA SER A 295 -0.14 -12.25 21.21
C SER A 295 0.44 -13.37 20.33
N MET A 296 1.40 -14.12 20.87
CA MET A 296 1.92 -15.29 20.17
C MET A 296 0.84 -16.39 19.97
N LYS A 297 -0.16 -16.47 20.86
CA LYS A 297 -1.28 -17.41 20.77
C LYS A 297 -2.29 -17.03 19.68
N ASP A 298 -2.70 -15.76 19.63
CA ASP A 298 -3.62 -15.25 18.59
C ASP A 298 -3.07 -15.50 17.18
N LEU A 299 -1.75 -15.36 17.01
CA LEU A 299 -1.06 -15.62 15.74
C LEU A 299 -1.06 -17.12 15.39
N TYR A 300 -0.85 -18.01 16.36
CA TYR A 300 -0.90 -19.45 16.15
C TYR A 300 -2.31 -19.91 15.77
N GLU A 301 -3.33 -19.48 16.54
CA GLU A 301 -4.74 -19.77 16.24
C GLU A 301 -5.14 -19.23 14.86
N PHE A 302 -4.69 -18.02 14.50
CA PHE A 302 -4.86 -17.46 13.16
C PHE A 302 -4.21 -18.32 12.05
N TYR A 303 -3.02 -18.89 12.27
CA TYR A 303 -2.39 -19.80 11.28
C TYR A 303 -3.10 -21.15 11.18
N CYS A 304 -3.59 -21.71 12.29
CA CYS A 304 -4.35 -22.96 12.30
C CYS A 304 -5.69 -22.87 11.53
N ASN A 305 -6.23 -21.65 11.36
CA ASN A 305 -7.43 -21.38 10.55
C ASN A 305 -7.14 -21.15 9.04
N LEU A 306 -5.90 -21.35 8.57
CA LEU A 306 -5.50 -21.15 7.17
C LEU A 306 -5.05 -22.45 6.49
N GLU A 307 -5.23 -22.52 5.17
CA GLU A 307 -4.67 -23.62 4.36
C GLU A 307 -3.12 -23.62 4.45
N PRO A 308 -2.47 -24.76 4.78
CA PRO A 308 -1.01 -24.83 4.90
C PRO A 308 -0.24 -24.38 3.65
N THR A 309 -0.83 -24.56 2.46
CA THR A 309 -0.27 -24.12 1.16
C THR A 309 -0.27 -22.60 0.95
N LYS A 310 -0.87 -21.83 1.87
CA LYS A 310 -0.88 -20.36 1.85
C LYS A 310 0.01 -19.73 2.93
N LEU A 311 0.56 -20.54 3.84
CA LEU A 311 1.47 -20.11 4.91
C LEU A 311 2.90 -19.87 4.37
N ILE A 312 3.03 -18.85 3.53
CA ILE A 312 4.26 -18.57 2.77
C ILE A 312 5.43 -18.21 3.71
N PHE A 313 5.18 -17.43 4.75
CA PHE A 313 6.20 -16.83 5.61
C PHE A 313 7.33 -16.20 4.80
N ASN A 314 8.56 -16.75 4.83
CA ASN A 314 9.69 -16.29 4.03
C ASN A 314 10.14 -17.33 2.97
N ALA A 315 9.24 -18.21 2.53
CA ALA A 315 9.50 -19.17 1.47
C ALA A 315 9.64 -18.47 0.11
N PRO A 316 10.81 -18.55 -0.58
CA PRO A 316 11.02 -17.87 -1.85
C PRO A 316 9.97 -18.24 -2.89
N LEU A 317 9.37 -17.22 -3.53
CA LEU A 317 8.28 -17.33 -4.51
C LEU A 317 6.99 -18.00 -3.99
N GLY A 318 6.90 -18.40 -2.72
CA GLY A 318 5.83 -19.25 -2.18
C GLY A 318 6.16 -20.75 -2.15
N ASN A 319 7.41 -21.17 -2.36
CA ASN A 319 7.79 -22.59 -2.33
C ASN A 319 8.01 -23.12 -0.90
N ILE A 320 6.91 -23.27 -0.16
CA ILE A 320 6.89 -23.72 1.25
C ILE A 320 7.56 -25.09 1.39
N GLY A 321 7.17 -26.06 0.55
CA GLY A 321 7.56 -27.47 0.67
C GLY A 321 9.05 -27.74 0.48
N ASP A 322 9.75 -27.01 -0.39
CA ASP A 322 11.21 -27.16 -0.54
C ASP A 322 12.00 -26.34 0.49
N TYR A 323 11.46 -25.21 0.96
CA TYR A 323 12.17 -24.27 1.82
C TYR A 323 12.09 -24.61 3.31
N TYR A 324 10.97 -25.20 3.75
CA TYR A 324 10.72 -25.59 5.14
C TYR A 324 10.66 -27.11 5.33
N TYR A 325 11.10 -27.58 6.50
CA TYR A 325 10.79 -28.92 7.00
C TYR A 325 9.29 -29.08 7.33
N SER A 326 8.83 -30.29 7.64
CA SER A 326 7.55 -30.46 8.35
C SER A 326 7.61 -29.75 9.72
N VAL A 327 6.46 -29.53 10.36
CA VAL A 327 6.45 -28.89 11.69
C VAL A 327 7.12 -29.80 12.73
N ASP A 328 6.85 -31.11 12.70
CA ASP A 328 7.45 -32.09 13.60
C ASP A 328 8.97 -32.22 13.40
N GLU A 329 9.42 -32.29 12.14
CA GLU A 329 10.85 -32.27 11.77
C GLU A 329 11.53 -30.99 12.26
N SER A 330 10.83 -29.85 12.18
CA SER A 330 11.33 -28.55 12.63
C SER A 330 11.51 -28.53 14.14
N ILE A 331 10.52 -28.99 14.91
CA ILE A 331 10.59 -29.10 16.37
C ILE A 331 11.75 -30.03 16.75
N MET A 332 11.81 -31.24 16.20
CA MET A 332 12.88 -32.21 16.46
C MET A 332 14.28 -31.64 16.19
N HIS A 333 14.47 -30.90 15.08
CA HIS A 333 15.75 -30.28 14.77
C HIS A 333 16.07 -29.06 15.65
N MET A 334 15.06 -28.30 16.10
CA MET A 334 15.24 -27.18 17.03
C MET A 334 15.57 -27.68 18.45
N GLU A 335 14.92 -28.74 18.93
CA GLU A 335 15.24 -29.41 20.21
C GLU A 335 16.64 -30.02 20.20
N ALA A 336 17.00 -30.75 19.13
CA ALA A 336 18.34 -31.31 18.99
C ALA A 336 19.43 -30.23 18.99
N LEU A 337 19.13 -29.03 18.47
CA LEU A 337 20.01 -27.88 18.57
C LEU A 337 20.07 -27.32 20.00
N LEU A 338 18.94 -27.17 20.70
CA LEU A 338 18.90 -26.67 22.09
C LEU A 338 19.62 -27.62 23.06
N LEU A 339 19.32 -28.91 23.01
CA LEU A 339 20.03 -29.97 23.75
C LEU A 339 21.54 -29.90 23.47
N PHE A 340 21.93 -29.74 22.21
CA PHE A 340 23.34 -29.54 21.85
C PHE A 340 23.93 -28.23 22.39
N GLN A 341 23.19 -27.12 22.46
CA GLN A 341 23.73 -25.86 23.00
C GLN A 341 23.90 -25.89 24.52
N PHE A 342 22.94 -26.49 25.24
CA PHE A 342 22.87 -26.47 26.71
C PHE A 342 23.42 -27.76 27.38
N ASN A 343 24.13 -28.62 26.64
CA ASN A 343 24.71 -29.89 27.13
C ASN A 343 23.66 -30.89 27.67
N ASN A 344 22.49 -30.95 27.03
CA ASN A 344 21.34 -31.76 27.47
C ASN A 344 20.82 -31.39 28.87
N ASN A 345 21.13 -30.18 29.39
CA ASN A 345 20.50 -29.67 30.60
C ASN A 345 19.14 -29.06 30.24
N GLU A 346 18.07 -29.74 30.60
CA GLU A 346 16.69 -29.36 30.26
C GLU A 346 16.21 -28.12 31.03
N ASP A 347 16.65 -27.93 32.29
CA ASP A 347 16.31 -26.76 33.10
C ASP A 347 16.83 -25.46 32.46
N LEU A 348 18.07 -25.45 31.97
CA LEU A 348 18.68 -24.32 31.28
C LEU A 348 18.02 -24.06 29.91
N ILE A 349 17.45 -25.08 29.26
CA ILE A 349 16.66 -24.91 28.03
C ILE A 349 15.30 -24.30 28.36
N ARG A 350 14.62 -24.78 29.41
CA ARG A 350 13.36 -24.22 29.91
C ARG A 350 13.53 -22.74 30.25
N ILE A 351 14.50 -22.40 31.10
CA ILE A 351 14.82 -21.02 31.49
C ILE A 351 15.12 -20.15 30.26
N PHE A 352 15.88 -20.67 29.29
CA PHE A 352 16.18 -19.94 28.05
C PHE A 352 14.94 -19.70 27.16
N LEU A 353 14.02 -20.67 27.08
CA LEU A 353 12.77 -20.54 26.33
C LEU A 353 11.75 -19.64 27.06
N GLU A 354 11.70 -19.69 28.39
CA GLU A 354 10.94 -18.76 29.24
C GLU A 354 11.47 -17.32 29.08
N ASP A 355 12.79 -17.11 29.18
CA ASP A 355 13.43 -15.81 28.92
C ASP A 355 13.15 -15.29 27.49
N LEU A 356 13.17 -16.19 26.49
CA LEU A 356 12.85 -15.86 25.11
C LEU A 356 11.39 -15.45 24.95
N TYR A 357 10.45 -16.25 25.46
CA TYR A 357 9.02 -15.97 25.41
C TYR A 357 8.67 -14.66 26.14
N ASN A 358 9.20 -14.48 27.36
CA ASN A 358 9.06 -13.27 28.16
C ASN A 358 9.57 -12.00 27.45
N ILE A 359 10.62 -12.10 26.63
CA ILE A 359 11.09 -10.98 25.80
C ILE A 359 10.17 -10.77 24.59
N ILE A 360 9.89 -11.80 23.80
CA ILE A 360 9.11 -11.62 22.55
C ILE A 360 7.65 -11.24 22.81
N ASP A 361 7.05 -11.63 23.92
CA ASP A 361 5.70 -11.18 24.35
C ASP A 361 5.74 -9.98 25.31
N LYS A 362 6.89 -9.28 25.41
CA LYS A 362 7.06 -8.00 26.14
C LYS A 362 6.78 -8.07 27.66
N ARG A 363 6.69 -9.27 28.26
CA ARG A 363 6.20 -9.51 29.64
C ARG A 363 7.06 -8.83 30.71
N LEU A 364 8.38 -8.87 30.59
CA LEU A 364 9.29 -8.33 31.63
C LEU A 364 9.49 -6.81 31.49
N PRO A 365 9.24 -5.97 32.52
CA PRO A 365 9.50 -4.53 32.43
C PRO A 365 11.00 -4.23 32.29
N LYS A 366 11.37 -3.22 31.49
CA LYS A 366 12.75 -2.71 31.28
C LYS A 366 13.77 -3.72 30.70
N ARG A 367 13.44 -5.01 30.61
CA ARG A 367 14.24 -6.08 30.01
C ARG A 367 13.57 -6.52 28.70
N ASN A 368 14.08 -6.01 27.59
CA ASN A 368 13.39 -6.07 26.29
C ASN A 368 14.25 -6.73 25.19
N SER A 369 15.42 -7.27 25.55
CA SER A 369 16.41 -7.70 24.57
C SER A 369 17.14 -9.00 24.95
N MET A 370 17.33 -9.90 23.97
CA MET A 370 18.12 -11.12 24.09
C MET A 370 19.35 -11.05 23.19
N PHE A 371 20.54 -11.28 23.75
CA PHE A 371 21.81 -11.27 23.06
C PHE A 371 22.43 -12.68 23.03
N ILE A 372 22.69 -13.17 21.82
CA ILE A 372 23.28 -14.48 21.57
C ILE A 372 24.70 -14.31 21.03
N LEU A 373 25.67 -14.52 21.90
CA LEU A 373 27.08 -14.55 21.56
C LEU A 373 27.49 -15.96 21.12
N SER A 374 28.12 -16.11 19.96
CA SER A 374 28.68 -17.41 19.54
C SER A 374 29.59 -17.29 18.34
N ARG A 375 30.48 -18.27 18.13
CA ARG A 375 31.23 -18.38 16.87
C ARG A 375 30.29 -18.65 15.68
N PRO A 376 30.74 -18.43 14.43
CA PRO A 376 30.00 -18.82 13.24
C PRO A 376 29.57 -20.29 13.25
N ASN A 377 28.51 -20.59 12.49
CA ASN A 377 27.89 -21.92 12.39
C ASN A 377 27.33 -22.50 13.71
N ALA A 378 27.02 -21.64 14.70
CA ALA A 378 26.32 -22.02 15.93
C ALA A 378 24.79 -22.21 15.76
N GLY A 379 24.23 -21.90 14.60
CA GLY A 379 22.79 -22.03 14.35
C GLY A 379 21.93 -20.82 14.72
N LYS A 380 22.51 -19.75 15.29
CA LYS A 380 21.84 -18.47 15.64
C LYS A 380 20.69 -18.14 14.69
N ASN A 381 21.02 -17.78 13.45
CA ASN A 381 20.03 -17.33 12.47
C ASN A 381 19.11 -18.47 12.02
N TRP A 382 19.56 -19.73 11.99
CA TRP A 382 18.69 -20.86 11.64
C TRP A 382 17.55 -21.06 12.66
N PHE A 383 17.83 -20.89 13.96
CA PHE A 383 16.83 -20.97 15.03
C PHE A 383 15.99 -19.70 15.15
N PHE A 384 16.62 -18.53 15.26
CA PHE A 384 15.91 -17.27 15.52
C PHE A 384 15.11 -16.75 14.33
N ASP A 385 15.49 -17.10 13.09
CA ASP A 385 14.64 -16.85 11.92
C ASP A 385 13.27 -17.55 12.06
N CYS A 386 13.15 -18.65 12.81
CA CYS A 386 11.85 -19.31 13.05
C CYS A 386 10.87 -18.36 13.75
N PHE A 387 11.30 -17.84 14.91
CA PHE A 387 10.54 -16.89 15.73
C PHE A 387 10.31 -15.56 15.01
N LEU A 388 11.32 -15.00 14.34
CA LEU A 388 11.19 -13.76 13.58
C LEU A 388 10.19 -13.89 12.42
N HIS A 389 10.20 -15.03 11.71
CA HIS A 389 9.24 -15.27 10.64
C HIS A 389 7.81 -15.50 11.15
N PHE A 390 7.65 -16.15 12.31
CA PHE A 390 6.35 -16.38 12.95
C PHE A 390 5.56 -15.09 13.20
N PHE A 391 6.22 -13.98 13.54
CA PHE A 391 5.55 -12.69 13.81
C PHE A 391 5.16 -11.87 12.56
N LEU A 392 5.60 -12.25 11.35
CA LEU A 392 5.39 -11.58 10.04
C LEU A 392 5.94 -10.14 9.89
N ASN A 393 5.75 -9.30 10.90
CA ASN A 393 6.10 -7.88 10.93
C ASN A 393 7.37 -7.66 11.76
N PHE A 394 8.51 -8.14 11.25
CA PHE A 394 9.81 -7.88 11.88
C PHE A 394 10.59 -6.74 11.21
N GLY A 395 11.53 -6.17 11.95
CA GLY A 395 12.49 -5.17 11.48
C GLY A 395 13.94 -5.66 11.58
N GLN A 396 14.84 -5.04 10.80
CA GLN A 396 16.28 -5.24 10.93
C GLN A 396 16.96 -3.93 11.32
N ILE A 397 17.68 -3.93 12.43
CA ILE A 397 18.41 -2.77 12.92
C ILE A 397 19.70 -2.60 12.11
N GLY A 398 19.89 -1.42 11.53
CA GLY A 398 21.11 -1.02 10.86
C GLY A 398 22.22 -0.65 11.86
N ASN A 399 23.47 -0.81 11.45
CA ASN A 399 24.61 -0.48 12.30
C ASN A 399 24.76 1.03 12.52
N PHE A 400 25.05 1.43 13.76
CA PHE A 400 25.15 2.83 14.19
C PHE A 400 26.57 3.34 13.94
N ASN A 401 26.85 3.68 12.69
CA ASN A 401 28.13 4.26 12.28
C ASN A 401 27.92 5.49 11.38
N LYS A 402 28.97 6.29 11.22
CA LYS A 402 28.98 7.53 10.41
C LYS A 402 28.50 7.42 8.95
N HIS A 403 28.40 6.20 8.39
CA HIS A 403 27.91 5.96 7.02
C HIS A 403 26.42 5.61 6.95
N GLN A 404 25.75 5.33 8.08
CA GLN A 404 24.33 4.97 8.15
C GLN A 404 23.56 5.99 9.00
N SER A 405 22.93 6.97 8.33
CA SER A 405 22.20 8.06 8.99
C SER A 405 20.84 7.65 9.56
N PHE A 406 20.30 6.49 9.17
CA PHE A 406 18.95 6.03 9.53
C PHE A 406 18.93 4.57 10.03
N PRO A 407 19.73 4.20 11.06
CA PRO A 407 19.87 2.80 11.50
C PRO A 407 18.57 2.19 12.04
N LEU A 408 17.60 3.03 12.43
CA LEU A 408 16.35 2.62 13.08
C LEU A 408 15.10 2.88 12.23
N GLN A 409 15.22 3.17 10.94
CA GLN A 409 14.05 3.34 10.07
C GLN A 409 13.16 2.07 10.02
N GLU A 410 13.78 0.89 10.06
CA GLU A 410 13.11 -0.41 10.15
C GLU A 410 12.75 -0.82 11.59
N ALA A 411 12.90 0.06 12.60
CA ALA A 411 12.42 -0.19 13.96
C ALA A 411 10.96 0.24 14.17
N VAL A 412 10.43 1.08 13.27
CA VAL A 412 9.11 1.70 13.39
C VAL A 412 7.99 0.71 13.03
N ASN A 413 6.95 0.67 13.87
CA ASN A 413 5.74 -0.15 13.68
C ASN A 413 6.02 -1.65 13.42
N LYS A 414 6.97 -2.25 14.15
CA LYS A 414 7.31 -3.69 14.08
C LYS A 414 6.87 -4.45 15.34
N ARG A 415 6.61 -5.74 15.20
CA ARG A 415 6.29 -6.65 16.32
C ARG A 415 7.54 -7.15 17.06
N ILE A 416 8.69 -7.23 16.37
CA ILE A 416 9.98 -7.72 16.86
C ILE A 416 11.13 -7.21 15.97
N LEU A 417 12.35 -7.05 16.51
CA LEU A 417 13.54 -6.59 15.78
C LEU A 417 14.68 -7.61 15.83
N LEU A 418 15.42 -7.72 14.73
CA LEU A 418 16.69 -8.43 14.64
C LEU A 418 17.84 -7.42 14.49
N TRP A 419 18.91 -7.59 15.26
CA TRP A 419 20.20 -6.95 15.01
C TRP A 419 21.29 -8.02 14.83
N ASN A 420 21.71 -8.23 13.58
CA ASN A 420 22.65 -9.29 13.20
C ASN A 420 24.04 -8.72 12.92
N GLU A 421 25.06 -9.25 13.58
CA GLU A 421 26.44 -8.75 13.64
C GLU A 421 26.50 -7.23 13.94
N PRO A 422 26.05 -6.84 15.16
CA PRO A 422 25.87 -5.45 15.55
C PRO A 422 27.20 -4.68 15.62
N ASN A 423 27.16 -3.43 15.14
CA ASN A 423 28.25 -2.48 15.25
C ASN A 423 27.67 -1.10 15.59
N ALA A 424 28.21 -0.46 16.64
CA ALA A 424 27.78 0.85 17.10
C ALA A 424 28.96 1.70 17.63
N GLU A 425 29.04 2.94 17.18
CA GLU A 425 29.95 3.95 17.72
C GLU A 425 29.49 4.40 19.14
N PRO A 426 30.39 4.83 20.05
CA PRO A 426 30.04 5.12 21.44
C PRO A 426 28.92 6.16 21.64
N GLY A 427 28.77 7.11 20.70
CA GLY A 427 27.69 8.11 20.74
C GLY A 427 26.27 7.54 20.56
N ALA A 428 26.13 6.28 20.13
CA ALA A 428 24.83 5.62 20.03
C ALA A 428 24.37 4.96 21.33
N MET A 429 25.24 4.83 22.34
CA MET A 429 25.01 3.95 23.49
C MET A 429 23.78 4.33 24.34
N ASP A 430 23.38 5.61 24.39
CA ASP A 430 22.17 6.02 25.11
C ASP A 430 20.88 5.73 24.33
N THR A 431 20.88 5.91 23.01
CA THR A 431 19.78 5.43 22.14
C THR A 431 19.64 3.92 22.21
N LEU A 432 20.76 3.18 22.33
CA LEU A 432 20.76 1.75 22.55
C LEU A 432 20.20 1.37 23.93
N LYS A 433 20.51 2.11 25.00
CA LYS A 433 19.84 1.89 26.30
C LYS A 433 18.33 2.06 26.17
N MET A 434 17.83 3.08 25.46
CA MET A 434 16.39 3.25 25.26
C MET A 434 15.78 2.06 24.51
N LEU A 435 16.28 1.77 23.31
CA LEU A 435 15.81 0.68 22.46
C LEU A 435 15.86 -0.68 23.17
N LEU A 436 16.98 -1.00 23.82
CA LEU A 436 17.20 -2.30 24.43
C LEU A 436 16.46 -2.49 25.75
N GLY A 437 16.07 -1.40 26.42
CA GLY A 437 15.17 -1.40 27.56
C GLY A 437 13.68 -1.45 27.18
N GLY A 438 13.36 -1.13 25.91
CA GLY A 438 11.98 -0.96 25.47
C GLY A 438 11.37 0.41 25.84
N ASP A 439 12.21 1.40 26.13
CA ASP A 439 11.81 2.78 26.37
C ASP A 439 11.29 3.39 25.04
N THR A 440 10.22 4.20 25.06
CA THR A 440 9.68 4.85 23.85
C THR A 440 10.53 6.05 23.42
N PHE A 441 10.87 6.17 22.14
CA PHE A 441 11.69 7.27 21.61
C PHE A 441 11.40 7.58 20.13
N ASN A 442 11.95 8.69 19.61
CA ASN A 442 11.82 9.07 18.20
C ASN A 442 13.00 8.57 17.35
N ALA A 443 12.72 7.85 16.28
CA ALA A 443 13.69 7.46 15.26
C ALA A 443 13.59 8.35 14.02
N LYS A 444 14.75 8.73 13.47
CA LYS A 444 14.82 9.52 12.22
C LYS A 444 14.49 8.64 11.02
N ILE A 445 13.62 9.12 10.13
CA ILE A 445 13.16 8.40 8.94
C ILE A 445 13.62 9.14 7.68
N LYS A 446 13.99 8.39 6.65
CA LYS A 446 14.53 8.96 5.41
C LYS A 446 13.41 9.57 4.57
N TYR A 447 13.48 10.89 4.35
CA TYR A 447 12.49 11.71 3.61
C TYR A 447 11.13 11.92 4.30
N GLU A 448 10.96 11.47 5.54
CA GLU A 448 9.74 11.65 6.33
C GLU A 448 10.05 12.39 7.64
N HIS A 449 9.04 12.63 8.47
CA HIS A 449 9.26 13.15 9.82
C HIS A 449 9.78 12.05 10.76
N ASP A 450 10.42 12.45 11.87
CA ASP A 450 10.81 11.51 12.92
C ASP A 450 9.58 10.76 13.44
N ALA A 451 9.70 9.44 13.56
CA ALA A 451 8.61 8.54 13.91
C ALA A 451 8.84 7.86 15.27
N VAL A 452 7.77 7.60 16.00
CA VAL A 452 7.84 6.98 17.33
C VAL A 452 8.15 5.49 17.21
N VAL A 453 9.25 5.07 17.84
CA VAL A 453 9.52 3.66 18.15
C VAL A 453 8.98 3.40 19.55
N VAL A 454 7.91 2.59 19.60
CA VAL A 454 7.35 2.06 20.84
C VAL A 454 8.11 0.81 21.29
N ARG A 455 7.81 0.31 22.50
CA ARG A 455 8.41 -0.90 23.05
C ARG A 455 8.33 -2.09 22.08
N THR A 456 9.48 -2.44 21.50
CA THR A 456 9.61 -3.51 20.50
C THR A 456 10.75 -4.44 20.89
N PRO A 457 10.52 -5.75 21.11
CA PRO A 457 11.56 -6.69 21.53
C PRO A 457 12.72 -6.81 20.54
N VAL A 458 13.95 -6.99 21.05
CA VAL A 458 15.17 -7.06 20.23
C VAL A 458 15.92 -8.38 20.40
N ILE A 459 16.05 -9.13 19.31
CA ILE A 459 16.96 -10.28 19.21
C ILE A 459 18.26 -9.81 18.59
N ILE A 460 19.39 -10.06 19.26
CA ILE A 460 20.71 -9.63 18.84
C ILE A 460 21.61 -10.85 18.64
N LEU A 461 22.11 -11.05 17.43
CA LEU A 461 22.90 -12.21 17.03
C LEU A 461 24.31 -11.75 16.65
N SER A 462 25.35 -12.21 17.35
CA SER A 462 26.71 -11.69 17.13
C SER A 462 27.81 -12.73 17.33
N ASN A 463 28.97 -12.51 16.70
CA ASN A 463 30.21 -13.21 17.06
C ASN A 463 31.06 -12.48 18.10
N ASN A 464 30.77 -11.21 18.41
CA ASN A 464 31.48 -10.38 19.40
C ASN A 464 30.49 -9.67 20.36
N ASP A 465 30.83 -9.51 21.64
CA ASP A 465 30.08 -8.64 22.56
C ASP A 465 30.54 -7.19 22.40
N ILE A 466 29.62 -6.31 22.00
CA ILE A 466 29.85 -4.87 21.86
C ILE A 466 29.29 -4.07 23.04
N PHE A 467 28.58 -4.72 23.97
CA PHE A 467 27.83 -4.05 25.02
C PHE A 467 28.62 -4.01 26.33
N PRO A 468 28.73 -2.84 26.98
CA PRO A 468 29.26 -2.74 28.34
C PRO A 468 28.60 -3.75 29.29
N LYS A 469 29.38 -4.25 30.25
CA LYS A 469 28.89 -5.13 31.33
C LYS A 469 28.40 -4.33 32.55
N ASP A 470 27.99 -3.08 32.34
CA ASP A 470 27.46 -2.21 33.38
C ASP A 470 26.00 -2.54 33.76
N ALA A 471 25.51 -1.97 34.85
CA ALA A 471 24.14 -2.19 35.32
C ALA A 471 23.06 -1.65 34.35
N ALA A 472 23.38 -0.67 33.50
CA ALA A 472 22.43 -0.08 32.57
C ALA A 472 22.15 -1.00 31.38
N PHE A 473 23.15 -1.74 30.89
CA PHE A 473 22.99 -2.77 29.87
C PHE A 473 22.57 -4.13 30.47
N ASN A 474 23.11 -4.54 31.62
CA ASN A 474 22.77 -5.83 32.24
C ASN A 474 21.30 -5.90 32.71
N SER A 475 20.67 -4.77 33.07
CA SER A 475 19.24 -4.73 33.38
C SER A 475 18.33 -4.88 32.15
N ARG A 476 18.87 -4.70 30.95
CA ARG A 476 18.13 -4.64 29.67
C ARG A 476 18.34 -5.87 28.78
N LEU A 477 19.52 -6.48 28.85
CA LEU A 477 19.98 -7.58 28.00
C LEU A 477 20.10 -8.90 28.76
N ILE A 478 19.32 -9.90 28.34
CA ILE A 478 19.60 -11.31 28.65
C ILE A 478 20.72 -11.77 27.72
N ARG A 479 21.78 -12.38 28.26
CA ARG A 479 22.94 -12.83 27.49
C ARG A 479 23.06 -14.35 27.55
N SER A 480 22.97 -15.01 26.40
CA SER A 480 23.25 -16.44 26.24
C SER A 480 24.46 -16.65 25.34
N THR A 481 25.25 -17.69 25.61
CA THR A 481 26.44 -18.04 24.81
C THR A 481 26.24 -19.40 24.17
N TRP A 482 26.30 -19.45 22.84
CA TRP A 482 26.16 -20.68 22.06
C TRP A 482 27.52 -21.14 21.51
N ARG A 483 27.69 -22.46 21.35
CA ARG A 483 28.82 -23.09 20.67
C ARG A 483 28.53 -23.33 19.18
N SER A 484 29.58 -23.43 18.37
CA SER A 484 29.44 -23.83 16.96
C SER A 484 28.83 -25.24 16.89
N ALA A 485 27.90 -25.49 15.97
CA ALA A 485 27.01 -26.65 15.97
C ALA A 485 27.17 -27.47 14.67
N PRO A 486 28.14 -28.40 14.60
CA PRO A 486 28.40 -29.20 13.40
C PRO A 486 27.21 -30.02 12.90
N LEU A 487 26.27 -30.39 13.77
CA LEU A 487 25.03 -31.10 13.43
C LEU A 487 24.23 -30.39 12.31
N LEU A 488 24.28 -29.06 12.26
CA LEU A 488 23.58 -28.25 11.25
C LEU A 488 24.17 -28.37 9.84
N LYS A 489 25.34 -29.02 9.65
CA LYS A 489 25.89 -29.29 8.31
C LYS A 489 25.00 -30.19 7.45
N HIS A 490 24.15 -31.00 8.08
CA HIS A 490 23.25 -31.93 7.41
C HIS A 490 21.86 -31.32 7.17
N VAL A 491 21.60 -30.15 7.73
CA VAL A 491 20.31 -29.46 7.70
C VAL A 491 20.22 -28.63 6.41
N LYS A 492 19.23 -28.95 5.57
CA LYS A 492 19.10 -28.41 4.20
C LYS A 492 17.98 -27.37 4.05
N LYS A 493 17.03 -27.34 4.99
CA LYS A 493 15.86 -26.45 4.99
C LYS A 493 15.85 -25.56 6.23
N LYS A 494 14.95 -24.56 6.26
CA LYS A 494 14.63 -23.79 7.46
C LYS A 494 13.60 -24.54 8.33
N PRO A 495 13.54 -24.28 9.65
CA PRO A 495 12.40 -24.74 10.45
C PRO A 495 11.15 -23.98 10.01
N HIS A 496 10.01 -24.67 9.96
CA HIS A 496 8.72 -24.09 9.64
C HIS A 496 8.26 -23.16 10.78
N PRO A 497 7.88 -21.89 10.53
CA PRO A 497 7.69 -20.90 11.60
C PRO A 497 6.67 -21.28 12.69
N ILE A 498 5.63 -22.07 12.38
CA ILE A 498 4.70 -22.60 13.40
C ILE A 498 5.42 -23.37 14.52
N ALA A 499 6.53 -24.04 14.21
CA ALA A 499 7.33 -24.75 15.21
C ALA A 499 7.88 -23.83 16.32
N ALA A 500 7.94 -22.50 16.10
CA ALA A 500 8.28 -21.55 17.15
C ALA A 500 7.25 -21.53 18.31
N TYR A 501 5.96 -21.72 18.01
CA TYR A 501 4.91 -21.82 19.05
C TYR A 501 4.90 -23.23 19.67
N GLN A 502 4.83 -24.25 18.83
CA GLN A 502 4.72 -25.65 19.28
C GLN A 502 5.96 -26.14 20.05
N LEU A 503 7.13 -25.52 19.86
CA LEU A 503 8.31 -25.76 20.70
C LEU A 503 8.15 -25.19 22.12
N LEU A 504 7.51 -24.03 22.28
CA LEU A 504 7.22 -23.46 23.60
C LEU A 504 6.10 -24.26 24.30
N GLU A 505 5.08 -24.65 23.55
CA GLU A 505 4.00 -25.56 24.00
C GLU A 505 4.57 -26.88 24.51
N ARG A 506 5.42 -27.55 23.73
CA ARG A 506 6.03 -28.86 24.07
C ARG A 506 7.02 -28.81 25.24
N TRP A 507 7.55 -27.63 25.59
CA TRP A 507 8.41 -27.44 26.77
C TRP A 507 7.62 -26.88 27.97
N ASN A 508 6.28 -26.80 27.86
CA ASN A 508 5.33 -26.30 28.86
C ASN A 508 5.65 -24.87 29.34
N ILE A 509 6.09 -24.02 28.41
CA ILE A 509 6.54 -22.63 28.66
C ILE A 509 5.37 -21.65 28.83
N PHE A 510 4.15 -22.07 28.49
CA PHE A 510 2.94 -21.31 28.76
C PHE A 510 2.43 -21.60 30.17
N ASP A 511 2.22 -22.89 30.47
CA ASP A 511 1.74 -23.40 31.76
C ASP A 511 2.57 -22.90 32.96
N SER A 512 3.91 -22.91 32.86
CA SER A 512 4.80 -22.52 33.97
C SER A 512 4.65 -21.06 34.39
N ILE A 513 4.14 -20.19 33.51
CA ILE A 513 4.01 -18.76 33.75
C ILE A 513 2.57 -18.39 34.16
N GLU A 514 1.56 -19.20 33.80
CA GLU A 514 0.19 -19.01 34.31
C GLU A 514 0.12 -19.31 35.81
N THR A 515 0.82 -20.35 36.29
CA THR A 515 0.96 -20.65 37.72
C THR A 515 1.67 -19.55 38.52
N ASP A 516 2.64 -18.85 37.93
CA ASP A 516 3.32 -17.73 38.59
C ASP A 516 2.39 -16.53 38.76
N THR A 517 1.43 -16.31 37.85
CA THR A 517 0.44 -15.23 38.01
C THR A 517 -0.58 -15.50 39.12
N GLU A 518 -1.05 -16.74 39.30
CA GLU A 518 -2.00 -17.07 40.36
C GLU A 518 -1.36 -17.00 41.76
N ASN A 519 -0.13 -17.50 41.92
CA ASN A 519 0.58 -17.47 43.21
C ASN A 519 0.97 -16.05 43.69
N ASN A 520 1.00 -15.04 42.81
CA ASN A 520 1.26 -13.64 43.19
C ASN A 520 -0.02 -12.86 43.53
N THR A 521 -1.22 -13.36 43.23
CA THR A 521 -2.48 -12.68 43.59
C THR A 521 -2.93 -12.93 45.03
N ASP A 522 -2.48 -14.01 45.67
CA ASP A 522 -2.85 -14.37 47.05
C ASP A 522 -1.95 -13.74 48.13
N THR A 523 -0.94 -12.94 47.75
CA THR A 523 0.03 -12.34 48.69
C THR A 523 -0.18 -10.85 49.00
N ASP A 524 -1.15 -10.19 48.35
CA ASP A 524 -1.42 -8.74 48.49
C ASP A 524 -2.66 -8.43 49.37
N THR A 525 -3.06 -9.35 50.26
CA THR A 525 -4.15 -9.14 51.24
C THR A 525 -3.75 -9.52 52.67
N ASP A 526 -3.03 -8.62 53.35
CA ASP A 526 -2.97 -8.46 54.81
C ASP A 526 -2.55 -7.01 55.17
#